data_AF-A0A5A9MH73-F1
#
_entry.id   AF-A0A5A9MH73-F1
#
_cell.length_a   1.000
_cell.length_b   1.000
_cell.length_c   1.000
_cell.angle_alpha   90.00
_cell.angle_beta   90.00
_cell.angle_gamma   90.00
#
_symmetry.space_group_name_H-M   'P 1'
#
loop_
_entity.id
_entity.type
_entity.pdbx_description
1 polymer ?
#
loop_
_entity_poly.entity_id
_entity_poly.type
_entity_poly.pdbx_seq_one_letter_code
_entity_poly.pdbx_strand_id
1 'polypeptide(L)'
;MKTRTQQIEELQKEWTQPRWEGITRPYSAEDVVKLRGSVNPECTLAQLGAAKMWRLLHGESKKGYINSLGALTGGQALQQAKAGIEAVYLSGWQVAA
;
A
#
# COMPACT_ATOMS: atom_id res chain seq x y z
N MET A 1 -11.34 4.26 23.14
CA MET A 1 -11.51 4.84 21.79
C MET A 1 -10.60 6.06 21.69
N LYS A 2 -9.78 6.18 20.64
CA LYS A 2 -8.84 7.32 20.53
C LYS A 2 -9.60 8.61 20.26
N THR A 3 -9.21 9.69 20.93
CA THR A 3 -9.78 11.01 20.65
C THR A 3 -9.35 11.50 19.26
N ARG A 4 -10.06 12.49 18.72
CA ARG A 4 -9.70 13.10 17.44
C ARG A 4 -8.27 13.68 17.48
N THR A 5 -7.91 14.35 18.57
CA THR A 5 -6.56 14.90 18.78
C THR A 5 -5.49 13.81 18.76
N GLN A 6 -5.71 12.70 19.47
CA GLN A 6 -4.77 11.57 19.46
C GLN A 6 -4.57 10.99 18.06
N GLN A 7 -5.63 10.89 17.25
CA GLN A 7 -5.52 10.41 15.86
C GLN A 7 -4.72 11.35 14.95
N ILE A 8 -4.80 12.67 15.18
CA ILE A 8 -4.05 13.68 14.42
C ILE A 8 -2.56 13.58 14.77
N GLU A 9 -2.23 13.55 16.07
CA GLU A 9 -0.86 13.45 16.56
C GLU A 9 -0.18 12.16 16.09
N GLU A 10 -0.90 11.04 16.14
CA GLU A 10 -0.40 9.75 15.63
C GLU A 10 -0.10 9.80 14.14
N LEU A 11 -0.98 10.42 13.34
CA LEU A 11 -0.77 10.55 11.90
C LEU A 11 0.39 11.48 11.56
N GLN A 12 0.54 12.59 12.30
CA GLN A 12 1.69 13.48 12.18
C GLN A 12 3.00 12.76 12.48
N LYS A 13 3.03 11.97 13.57
CA LYS A 13 4.17 11.13 13.92
C LYS A 13 4.42 10.04 12.89
N GLU A 14 3.38 9.45 12.31
CA GLU A 14 3.54 8.45 11.25
C GLU A 14 4.22 9.06 10.02
N TRP A 15 3.87 10.29 9.65
CA TRP A 15 4.44 10.99 8.49
C TRP A 15 5.93 11.35 8.62
N THR A 16 6.53 11.24 9.81
CA THR A 16 7.98 11.42 9.99
C THR A 16 8.80 10.14 9.73
N GLN A 17 8.13 9.00 9.52
CA GLN A 17 8.82 7.73 9.25
C GLN A 17 9.51 7.73 7.88
N PRO A 18 10.59 6.93 7.69
CA PRO A 18 11.32 6.82 6.41
C PRO A 18 10.42 6.46 5.22
N ARG A 19 9.31 5.77 5.47
CA ARG A 19 8.29 5.43 4.47
C ARG A 19 7.79 6.65 3.68
N TRP A 20 7.86 7.84 4.27
CA TRP A 20 7.29 9.08 3.74
C TRP A 20 8.36 10.13 3.42
N GLU A 21 9.64 9.77 3.45
CA GLU A 21 10.73 10.66 3.06
C GLU A 21 10.54 11.17 1.62
N GLY A 22 10.65 12.49 1.42
CA GLY A 22 10.45 13.15 0.12
C GLY A 22 8.99 13.29 -0.34
N ILE A 23 7.99 12.82 0.43
CA ILE A 23 6.57 12.91 0.06
C ILE A 23 5.94 14.20 0.58
N THR A 24 5.53 15.08 -0.35
CA THR A 24 4.81 16.32 -0.02
C THR A 24 3.30 16.09 -0.01
N ARG A 25 2.62 16.62 1.02
CA ARG A 25 1.15 16.61 1.13
C ARG A 25 0.64 18.04 1.20
N PRO A 26 -0.18 18.51 0.25
CA PRO A 26 -0.76 19.86 0.27
C PRO A 26 -1.99 19.95 1.19
N TYR A 27 -2.00 19.18 2.29
CA TYR A 27 -3.09 19.09 3.27
C TYR A 27 -2.54 18.63 4.62
N SER A 28 -3.28 18.93 5.69
CA SER A 28 -2.87 18.61 7.05
C SER A 28 -3.31 17.21 7.50
N ALA A 29 -2.73 16.70 8.60
CA ALA A 29 -3.21 15.49 9.25
C ALA A 29 -4.64 15.65 9.80
N GLU A 30 -5.01 16.88 10.20
CA GLU A 30 -6.36 17.20 10.65
C GLU A 30 -7.39 17.03 9.53
N ASP A 31 -7.08 17.49 8.32
CA ASP A 31 -7.95 17.32 7.15
C ASP A 31 -8.22 15.85 6.84
N VAL A 32 -7.20 15.00 6.99
CA VAL A 32 -7.33 13.55 6.81
C VAL A 32 -8.23 12.94 7.89
N VAL A 33 -8.00 13.26 9.16
CA VAL A 33 -8.81 12.73 10.28
C VAL A 33 -10.26 13.23 10.21
N LYS A 34 -10.48 14.45 9.72
CA LYS A 34 -11.83 15.02 9.49
C LYS A 34 -12.67 14.16 8.54
N LEU A 35 -12.06 13.54 7.54
CA LEU A 35 -12.74 12.70 6.53
C LEU A 35 -12.77 11.21 6.88
N ARG A 36 -12.06 10.78 7.93
CA ARG A 36 -11.90 9.36 8.31
C ARG A 36 -13.17 8.73 8.90
N GLY A 37 -14.11 9.55 9.39
CA GLY A 37 -15.27 9.06 10.14
C GLY A 37 -14.90 8.59 11.55
N SER A 38 -15.90 8.16 12.32
CA SER A 38 -15.73 7.69 13.70
C SER A 38 -15.28 6.23 13.81
N VAL A 39 -15.57 5.42 12.78
CA VAL A 39 -15.20 4.01 12.67
C VAL A 39 -14.44 3.83 11.37
N ASN A 40 -13.22 3.32 11.45
CA ASN A 40 -12.35 3.08 10.30
C ASN A 40 -12.16 1.56 10.13
N PRO A 41 -12.87 0.90 9.20
CA PRO A 41 -12.70 -0.52 8.93
C PRO A 41 -11.27 -0.86 8.52
N GLU A 42 -10.75 -1.99 9.00
CA GLU A 42 -9.40 -2.42 8.65
C GLU A 42 -9.31 -2.92 7.20
N CYS A 43 -8.25 -2.53 6.50
CA CYS A 43 -7.94 -3.02 5.15
C CYS A 43 -6.73 -3.98 5.20
N THR A 44 -6.88 -5.13 5.83
CA THR A 44 -5.78 -6.04 6.19
C THR A 44 -4.87 -6.40 5.00
N LEU A 45 -5.45 -6.82 3.86
CA LEU A 45 -4.67 -7.18 2.67
C LEU A 45 -3.93 -5.97 2.07
N ALA A 46 -4.53 -4.79 2.10
CA ALA A 46 -3.90 -3.57 1.60
C ALA A 46 -2.71 -3.15 2.49
N GLN A 47 -2.87 -3.24 3.83
CA GLN A 47 -1.79 -2.92 4.77
C GLN A 47 -0.61 -3.90 4.63
N LEU A 48 -0.90 -5.20 4.64
CA LEU A 48 0.14 -6.24 4.51
C LEU A 48 0.82 -6.17 3.13
N GLY A 49 0.05 -5.96 2.06
CA GLY A 49 0.56 -5.81 0.71
C GLY A 49 1.46 -4.58 0.56
N ALA A 50 1.04 -3.42 1.07
CA ALA A 50 1.83 -2.20 1.02
C ALA A 50 3.14 -2.33 1.81
N ALA A 51 3.11 -2.92 3.00
CA ALA A 51 4.29 -3.17 3.82
C ALA A 51 5.27 -4.16 3.14
N LYS A 52 4.75 -5.24 2.54
CA LYS A 52 5.58 -6.18 1.76
C LYS A 52 6.18 -5.52 0.53
N MET A 53 5.39 -4.78 -0.24
CA MET A 53 5.85 -4.11 -1.46
C MET A 53 6.95 -3.09 -1.15
N TRP A 54 6.80 -2.30 -0.07
CA TRP A 54 7.83 -1.38 0.38
C TRP A 54 9.16 -2.11 0.64
N ARG A 55 9.14 -3.21 1.40
CA ARG A 55 10.34 -4.01 1.68
C ARG A 55 10.99 -4.59 0.42
N LEU A 56 10.19 -5.14 -0.50
CA LEU A 56 10.69 -5.68 -1.77
C LEU A 56 11.40 -4.61 -2.62
N LEU A 57 10.83 -3.40 -2.67
CA LEU A 57 11.42 -2.26 -3.38
C LEU A 57 12.72 -1.76 -2.73
N HIS A 58 12.93 -2.02 -1.44
CA HIS A 58 14.09 -1.57 -0.66
C HIS A 58 15.10 -2.69 -0.37
N GLY A 59 15.19 -3.67 -1.28
CA GLY A 59 16.28 -4.65 -1.28
C GLY A 59 15.88 -6.07 -0.86
N GLU A 60 14.63 -6.33 -0.45
CA GLU A 60 14.19 -7.70 -0.16
C GLU A 60 13.77 -8.50 -1.41
N SER A 61 13.74 -7.88 -2.60
CA SER A 61 13.43 -8.60 -3.85
C SER A 61 14.56 -9.54 -4.25
N LYS A 62 14.20 -10.74 -4.73
CA LYS A 62 15.17 -11.82 -5.05
C LYS A 62 16.25 -11.43 -6.05
N LYS A 63 15.93 -10.51 -6.96
CA LYS A 63 16.81 -10.11 -8.07
C LYS A 63 17.34 -8.68 -7.93
N GLY A 64 17.07 -8.00 -6.81
CA GLY A 64 17.31 -6.56 -6.65
C GLY A 64 16.33 -5.67 -7.41
N TYR A 65 15.35 -6.25 -8.10
CA TYR A 65 14.23 -5.57 -8.74
C TYR A 65 13.00 -6.47 -8.78
N ILE A 66 11.82 -5.87 -8.94
CA ILE A 66 10.54 -6.56 -9.03
C ILE A 66 10.08 -6.53 -10.48
N ASN A 67 10.03 -7.68 -11.15
CA ASN A 67 9.28 -7.83 -12.40
C ASN A 67 7.89 -8.41 -12.12
N SER A 68 6.94 -8.04 -12.96
CA SER A 68 5.55 -8.47 -12.85
C SER A 68 4.97 -8.74 -14.24
N LEU A 69 3.84 -9.44 -14.27
CA LEU A 69 3.06 -9.70 -15.47
C LEU A 69 1.62 -9.27 -15.22
N GLY A 70 0.96 -8.79 -16.27
CA GLY A 70 -0.46 -8.47 -16.23
C GLY A 70 -1.30 -9.70 -15.90
N ALA A 71 -2.20 -9.58 -14.92
CA ALA A 71 -3.19 -10.61 -14.60
C ALA A 71 -4.62 -10.04 -14.74
N LEU A 72 -5.46 -10.70 -15.54
CA LEU A 72 -6.88 -10.37 -15.71
C LEU A 72 -7.83 -11.29 -14.94
N THR A 73 -7.30 -12.36 -14.34
CA THR A 73 -8.05 -13.27 -13.46
C THR A 73 -7.24 -13.63 -12.21
N GLY A 74 -7.94 -14.02 -11.14
CA GLY A 74 -7.28 -14.55 -9.94
C GLY A 74 -6.50 -15.84 -10.20
N GLY A 75 -6.94 -16.67 -11.15
CA GLY A 75 -6.23 -17.88 -11.56
C GLY A 75 -4.85 -17.59 -12.16
N GLN A 76 -4.74 -16.56 -13.02
CA GLN A 76 -3.46 -16.12 -13.55
C GLN A 76 -2.54 -15.60 -12.45
N ALA A 77 -3.05 -14.76 -11.55
CA ALA A 77 -2.29 -14.24 -10.41
C ALA A 77 -1.76 -15.38 -9.52
N LEU A 78 -2.58 -16.41 -9.27
CA LEU A 78 -2.17 -17.59 -8.50
C LEU A 78 -1.02 -18.36 -9.18
N GLN A 79 -1.08 -18.56 -10.51
CA GLN A 79 0.00 -19.24 -11.23
C GLN A 79 1.29 -18.43 -11.26
N GLN A 80 1.20 -17.10 -11.38
CA GLN A 80 2.38 -16.22 -11.26
C GLN A 80 3.05 -16.34 -9.89
N ALA A 81 2.26 -16.36 -8.81
CA ALA A 81 2.77 -16.57 -7.46
C ALA A 81 3.46 -17.95 -7.31
N LYS A 82 2.86 -19.01 -7.86
CA LYS A 82 3.47 -20.35 -7.89
C LYS A 82 4.77 -20.39 -8.69
N ALA A 83 4.87 -19.62 -9.77
CA ALA A 83 6.08 -19.46 -10.57
C ALA A 83 7.15 -18.58 -9.90
N GLY A 84 6.88 -18.04 -8.70
CA GLY A 84 7.83 -17.26 -7.93
C GLY A 84 7.88 -15.77 -8.27
N ILE A 85 6.91 -15.24 -9.02
CA ILE A 85 6.75 -13.79 -9.27
C ILE A 85 6.34 -13.10 -7.96
N GLU A 86 7.00 -11.99 -7.64
CA GLU A 86 6.94 -11.36 -6.31
C GLU A 86 5.80 -10.33 -6.18
N ALA A 87 5.29 -9.82 -7.30
CA ALA A 87 4.17 -8.87 -7.37
C ALA A 87 3.31 -9.06 -8.63
N VAL A 88 2.01 -8.77 -8.51
CA VAL A 88 1.05 -8.85 -9.62
C VAL A 88 0.83 -7.44 -10.18
N TYR A 89 0.89 -7.30 -11.50
CA TYR A 89 0.48 -6.08 -12.18
C TYR A 89 -0.96 -6.25 -12.68
N LEU A 90 -1.82 -5.28 -12.38
CA LEU A 90 -3.21 -5.27 -12.82
C LEU A 90 -3.35 -4.22 -13.92
N SER A 91 -3.42 -4.67 -15.16
CA SER A 91 -3.50 -3.79 -16.34
C SER A 91 -4.94 -3.34 -16.57
N GLY A 92 -5.20 -2.04 -16.49
CA GLY A 92 -6.50 -1.48 -16.89
C GLY A 92 -6.86 -1.74 -18.36
N TRP A 93 -5.86 -1.91 -19.22
CA TRP A 93 -6.06 -2.24 -20.63
C TRP A 93 -6.58 -3.68 -20.81
N GLN A 94 -6.10 -4.62 -20.01
CA GLN A 94 -6.61 -6.00 -20.01
C GLN A 94 -7.99 -6.12 -19.37
N VAL A 95 -8.37 -5.18 -18.50
CA VAL A 95 -9.72 -5.13 -17.91
C VAL A 95 -10.73 -4.58 -18.93
N ALA A 96 -10.31 -3.66 -19.79
CA ALA A 96 -11.17 -3.01 -20.76
C ALA A 96 -11.42 -3.85 -22.03
N ALA A 97 -10.47 -4.71 -22.40
CA ALA A 97 -10.53 -5.59 -23.57
C ALA A 97 -11.39 -6.84 -23.31
#